data_AF-A0A086QVU6-F1
#
_entry.id   AF-A0A086QVU6-F1
#
_cell.length_a   1.000
_cell.length_b   1.000
_cell.length_c   1.000
_cell.angle_alpha   90.00
_cell.angle_beta   90.00
_cell.angle_gamma   90.00
#
_symmetry.space_group_name_H-M   'P 1'
#
loop_
_entity.id
_entity.type
_entity.pdbx_description
1 polymer ?
#
loop_
_entity_poly.entity_id
_entity_poly.type
_entity_poly.pdbx_seq_one_letter_code
_entity_poly.pdbx_strand_id
1 'polypeptide(L)'
;MVLIHVKTSDEKNQFLYETQTSVRIGHLQEELIELHNLRLKTIYLSDACKGLSAHGPLRPEETRGLTAEVAKLSDLDIHAYGEPTNPDPTGYRTGVQPPPEAAEILEETAGRSAETVSHEKVQAKQPLTMKSVRSAFENLRGAVMIAYPAFHDLPEWDPARILLEEEEQQKDTGIIAETFDKNKTSLWWAGKELQNDKELCHYIGRNEKTKIIARLQSKASGPPIREPRLDAETHKAMLSYCYKKRREEQELEEDEDDSYLDSEWANPRGLKNALIGGGREIRWKP
;
A
#
# COMPACT_ATOMS: atom_id res chain seq x y z
N MET A 1 -21.07 -8.12 -17.31
CA MET A 1 -19.63 -7.88 -17.34
C MET A 1 -18.93 -8.55 -16.15
N VAL A 2 -17.82 -9.23 -16.40
CA VAL A 2 -17.00 -9.90 -15.37
C VAL A 2 -16.07 -8.87 -14.74
N LEU A 3 -16.06 -8.81 -13.41
CA LEU A 3 -15.18 -7.93 -12.64
C LEU A 3 -13.99 -8.73 -12.11
N ILE A 4 -12.79 -8.37 -12.53
CA ILE A 4 -11.54 -9.01 -12.12
C ILE A 4 -10.84 -8.11 -11.09
N HIS A 5 -10.70 -8.61 -9.87
CA HIS A 5 -9.81 -8.04 -8.87
C HIS A 5 -8.42 -8.62 -9.11
N VAL A 6 -7.57 -7.82 -9.73
CA VAL A 6 -6.19 -8.18 -10.01
C VAL A 6 -5.35 -7.88 -8.76
N LYS A 7 -4.63 -8.88 -8.29
CA LYS A 7 -3.68 -8.77 -7.18
C LYS A 7 -2.29 -9.18 -7.65
N THR A 8 -1.28 -8.60 -7.03
CA THR A 8 0.14 -8.90 -7.25
C THR A 8 0.78 -9.34 -5.94
N SER A 9 2.10 -9.47 -5.90
CA SER A 9 2.83 -9.73 -4.66
C SER A 9 2.67 -8.61 -3.63
N ASP A 10 2.61 -7.35 -4.08
CA ASP A 10 2.31 -6.19 -3.23
C ASP A 10 0.80 -5.90 -3.19
N GLU A 11 0.27 -5.60 -2.00
CA GLU A 11 -1.12 -5.23 -1.74
C GLU A 11 -1.45 -3.83 -2.29
N LYS A 12 -0.47 -2.93 -2.40
CA LYS A 12 -0.67 -1.57 -2.96
C LYS A 12 -0.88 -1.55 -4.47
N ASN A 13 -0.62 -2.68 -5.11
CA ASN A 13 -0.65 -2.83 -6.56
C ASN A 13 -1.90 -3.53 -7.10
N GLN A 14 -2.90 -3.71 -6.25
CA GLN A 14 -4.19 -4.24 -6.67
C GLN A 14 -5.07 -3.21 -7.37
N PHE A 15 -5.86 -3.67 -8.34
CA PHE A 15 -6.86 -2.87 -9.02
C PHE A 15 -8.03 -3.75 -9.51
N LEU A 16 -9.14 -3.10 -9.88
CA LEU A 16 -10.30 -3.74 -10.48
C LEU A 16 -10.26 -3.53 -11.99
N TYR A 17 -10.55 -4.57 -12.77
CA TYR A 17 -10.65 -4.53 -14.23
C TYR A 17 -11.98 -5.15 -14.67
N GLU A 18 -12.63 -4.55 -15.67
CA GLU A 18 -13.91 -5.02 -16.19
C GLU A 18 -13.74 -5.62 -17.59
N THR A 19 -14.27 -6.81 -17.81
CA THR A 19 -14.15 -7.51 -19.10
C THR A 19 -15.37 -8.41 -19.40
N GLN A 20 -15.35 -9.07 -20.56
CA GLN A 20 -16.38 -10.02 -20.99
C GLN A 20 -15.91 -11.48 -20.86
N THR A 21 -16.85 -12.41 -20.77
CA THR A 21 -16.52 -13.85 -20.64
C THR A 21 -15.93 -14.44 -21.92
N SER A 22 -16.20 -13.85 -23.08
CA SER A 22 -15.73 -14.30 -24.41
C SER A 22 -14.27 -13.93 -24.70
N VAL A 23 -13.62 -13.15 -23.85
CA VAL A 23 -12.25 -12.69 -24.10
C VAL A 23 -11.25 -13.84 -23.95
N ARG A 24 -10.31 -13.92 -24.89
CA ARG A 24 -9.18 -14.86 -24.83
C ARG A 24 -8.21 -14.47 -23.72
N ILE A 25 -7.71 -15.45 -22.98
CA ILE A 25 -6.81 -15.22 -21.85
C ILE A 25 -5.51 -14.55 -22.28
N GLY A 26 -4.95 -14.90 -23.45
CA GLY A 26 -3.75 -14.22 -23.96
C GLY A 26 -3.94 -12.71 -24.11
N HIS A 27 -5.03 -12.28 -24.74
CA HIS A 27 -5.35 -10.85 -24.90
C HIS A 27 -5.66 -10.18 -23.56
N LEU A 28 -6.44 -10.85 -22.70
CA LEU A 28 -6.74 -10.36 -21.36
C LEU A 28 -5.46 -10.15 -20.55
N GLN A 29 -4.53 -11.10 -20.61
CA GLN A 29 -3.25 -11.01 -19.90
C GLN A 29 -2.41 -9.84 -20.41
N GLU A 30 -2.33 -9.63 -21.71
CA GLU A 30 -1.62 -8.50 -22.31
C GLU A 30 -2.21 -7.16 -21.85
N GLU A 31 -3.54 -7.01 -21.90
CA GLU A 31 -4.23 -5.80 -21.42
C GLU A 31 -3.98 -5.56 -19.93
N LEU A 32 -4.03 -6.60 -19.10
CA LEU A 32 -3.80 -6.48 -17.66
C LEU A 32 -2.36 -6.08 -17.35
N ILE A 33 -1.37 -6.62 -18.08
CA ILE A 33 0.05 -6.27 -17.93
C ILE A 33 0.28 -4.82 -18.35
N GLU A 34 -0.23 -4.41 -19.51
CA GLU A 34 -0.10 -3.04 -19.99
C GLU A 34 -0.74 -2.04 -19.02
N LEU A 35 -1.93 -2.36 -18.52
CA LEU A 35 -2.64 -1.51 -17.59
C LEU A 35 -1.90 -1.41 -16.26
N HIS A 36 -1.40 -2.53 -15.73
CA HIS A 36 -0.59 -2.57 -14.50
C HIS A 36 0.70 -1.76 -14.64
N ASN A 37 1.47 -1.98 -15.71
CA ASN A 37 2.73 -1.28 -15.94
C ASN A 37 2.52 0.23 -16.11
N LEU A 38 1.53 0.65 -16.89
CA LEU A 38 1.21 2.06 -17.07
C LEU A 38 0.71 2.70 -15.76
N ARG A 39 -0.10 1.97 -14.99
CA ARG A 39 -0.53 2.38 -13.65
C ARG A 39 0.68 2.63 -12.74
N LEU A 40 1.63 1.71 -12.69
CA LEU A 40 2.86 1.91 -11.92
C LEU A 40 3.62 3.14 -12.40
N LYS A 41 3.89 3.25 -13.71
CA LYS A 41 4.56 4.44 -14.28
C LYS A 41 3.87 5.75 -13.87
N THR A 42 2.54 5.77 -13.87
CA THR A 42 1.75 6.94 -13.45
C THR A 42 1.89 7.25 -11.95
N ILE A 43 1.91 6.23 -11.09
CA ILE A 43 2.13 6.42 -9.64
C ILE A 43 3.52 7.00 -9.39
N TYR A 44 4.57 6.36 -9.95
CA TYR A 44 5.94 6.82 -9.78
C TYR A 44 6.16 8.22 -10.36
N LEU A 45 5.56 8.53 -11.51
CA LEU A 45 5.60 9.87 -12.09
C LEU A 45 4.88 10.89 -11.20
N SER A 46 3.74 10.55 -10.60
CA SER A 46 3.01 11.44 -9.70
C SER A 46 3.82 11.76 -8.43
N ASP A 47 4.53 10.78 -7.87
CA ASP A 47 5.40 11.01 -6.70
C ASP A 47 6.65 11.80 -7.08
N ALA A 48 7.23 11.54 -8.26
CA ALA A 48 8.32 12.34 -8.79
C ALA A 48 7.89 13.80 -9.00
N CYS A 49 6.68 14.03 -9.50
CA CYS A 49 6.08 15.36 -9.67
C CYS A 49 5.92 16.08 -8.33
N LYS A 50 5.38 15.44 -7.29
CA LYS A 50 5.29 16.05 -5.95
C LYS A 50 6.65 16.46 -5.39
N GLY A 51 7.68 15.64 -5.61
CA GLY A 51 9.05 16.01 -5.23
C GLY A 51 9.59 17.19 -6.05
N LEU A 52 9.24 17.25 -7.34
CA LEU A 52 9.65 18.31 -8.26
C LEU A 52 8.98 19.64 -7.94
N SER A 53 7.68 19.66 -7.60
CA SER A 53 6.98 20.88 -7.17
C SER A 53 7.54 21.40 -5.85
N ALA A 54 7.82 20.51 -4.89
CA ALA A 54 8.27 20.91 -3.55
C ALA A 54 9.75 21.32 -3.47
N HIS A 55 10.65 20.67 -4.22
CA HIS A 55 12.10 20.87 -4.05
C HIS A 55 12.87 20.97 -5.37
N GLY A 56 12.22 20.92 -6.54
CA GLY A 56 12.90 21.00 -7.82
C GLY A 56 13.62 19.72 -8.24
N PRO A 57 14.48 19.78 -9.28
CA PRO A 57 15.13 18.61 -9.86
C PRO A 57 16.10 17.89 -8.90
N LEU A 58 16.43 16.64 -9.22
CA LEU A 58 17.45 15.89 -8.50
C LEU A 58 18.86 16.45 -8.70
N ARG A 59 19.63 16.48 -7.60
CA ARG A 59 21.06 16.80 -7.66
C ARG A 59 21.84 15.73 -8.44
N PRO A 60 22.98 16.12 -9.04
CA PRO A 60 23.98 15.18 -9.56
C PRO A 60 24.40 14.15 -8.51
N GLU A 61 24.85 12.99 -8.96
CA GLU A 61 25.25 11.89 -8.07
C GLU A 61 26.35 12.30 -7.07
N GLU A 62 27.25 13.18 -7.48
CA GLU A 62 28.38 13.66 -6.67
C GLU A 62 27.95 14.53 -5.47
N THR A 63 26.83 15.24 -5.57
CA THR A 63 26.35 16.20 -4.56
C THR A 63 25.06 15.77 -3.86
N ARG A 64 24.51 14.62 -4.26
CA ARG A 64 23.27 14.05 -3.73
C ARG A 64 23.47 13.55 -2.30
N GLY A 65 22.60 14.01 -1.39
CA GLY A 65 22.66 13.62 0.03
C GLY A 65 23.75 14.32 0.84
N LEU A 66 24.54 15.22 0.23
CA LEU A 66 25.50 16.03 0.95
C LEU A 66 24.80 17.21 1.64
N THR A 67 25.11 17.40 2.93
CA THR A 67 24.73 18.60 3.67
C THR A 67 25.71 19.74 3.37
N ALA A 68 25.27 20.98 3.61
CA ALA A 68 26.08 22.18 3.36
C ALA A 68 27.42 22.20 4.13
N GLU A 69 27.52 21.46 5.24
CA GLU A 69 28.74 21.34 6.03
C GLU A 69 29.73 20.36 5.40
N VAL A 70 29.25 19.23 4.89
CA VAL A 70 30.10 18.19 4.28
C VAL A 70 30.61 18.63 2.91
N ALA A 71 29.82 19.37 2.13
CA ALA A 71 30.30 19.84 0.83
C ALA A 71 31.41 20.89 0.91
N LYS A 72 31.45 21.69 1.99
CA LYS A 72 32.56 22.61 2.27
C LYS A 72 33.89 21.90 2.53
N LEU A 73 33.84 20.63 2.93
CA LEU A 73 35.02 19.78 3.11
C LEU A 73 35.50 19.16 1.78
N SER A 74 34.61 19.02 0.79
CA SER A 74 34.92 18.38 -0.50
C SER A 74 35.10 19.37 -1.66
N ASP A 75 35.08 20.69 -1.40
CA ASP A 75 35.14 21.76 -2.40
C ASP A 75 34.10 21.63 -3.54
N LEU A 76 33.00 20.91 -3.29
CA LEU A 76 31.93 20.71 -4.27
C LEU A 76 30.85 21.79 -4.11
N ASP A 77 30.46 22.41 -5.21
CA ASP A 77 29.36 23.38 -5.21
C ASP A 77 28.00 22.67 -5.23
N ILE A 78 27.30 22.71 -4.10
CA ILE A 78 25.93 22.17 -3.97
C ILE A 78 24.92 23.03 -4.73
N HIS A 79 25.22 24.31 -4.94
CA HIS A 79 24.30 25.31 -5.48
C HIS A 79 24.57 25.63 -6.95
N ALA A 80 25.27 24.74 -7.67
CA ALA A 80 25.57 24.88 -9.09
C ALA A 80 24.32 25.16 -9.97
N TYR A 81 23.12 24.80 -9.49
CA TYR A 81 21.84 24.97 -10.19
C TYR A 81 20.96 26.09 -9.61
N GLY A 82 21.48 26.90 -8.69
CA GLY A 82 20.78 28.02 -8.06
C GLY A 82 20.70 27.93 -6.54
N GLU A 83 20.37 29.07 -5.92
CA GLU A 83 20.18 29.16 -4.47
C GLU A 83 18.86 28.48 -4.05
N PRO A 84 18.87 27.63 -3.02
CA PRO A 84 17.71 26.84 -2.62
C PRO A 84 16.65 27.76 -2.01
N THR A 85 15.48 27.81 -2.64
CA THR A 85 14.31 28.53 -2.11
C THR A 85 13.60 27.68 -1.05
N ASN A 86 13.55 26.36 -1.24
CA ASN A 86 13.01 25.41 -0.27
C ASN A 86 13.90 24.15 -0.20
N PRO A 87 14.86 24.07 0.73
CA PRO A 87 15.80 22.98 0.79
C PRO A 87 15.11 21.65 1.14
N ASP A 88 15.48 20.60 0.41
CA ASP A 88 15.06 19.23 0.69
C ASP A 88 15.69 18.74 1.99
N PRO A 89 14.91 18.24 2.98
CA PRO A 89 15.43 17.67 4.22
C PRO A 89 16.43 16.53 4.01
N THR A 90 16.29 15.79 2.91
CA THR A 90 17.15 14.64 2.60
C THR A 90 18.40 15.03 1.81
N GLY A 91 18.44 16.25 1.25
CA GLY A 91 19.54 16.72 0.40
C GLY A 91 19.64 16.03 -0.96
N TYR A 92 18.59 15.32 -1.41
CA TYR A 92 18.58 14.64 -2.71
C TYR A 92 18.26 15.60 -3.86
N ARG A 93 17.32 16.53 -3.65
CA ARG A 93 16.90 17.54 -4.64
C ARG A 93 17.63 18.88 -4.46
N THR A 94 17.66 19.69 -5.51
CA THR A 94 18.36 20.98 -5.54
C THR A 94 17.82 21.96 -4.49
N GLY A 95 16.51 21.93 -4.24
CA GLY A 95 15.78 22.89 -3.41
C GLY A 95 15.33 24.14 -4.19
N VAL A 96 15.47 24.13 -5.51
CA VAL A 96 15.08 25.22 -6.42
C VAL A 96 13.77 24.83 -7.08
N GLN A 97 12.66 25.33 -6.55
CA GLN A 97 11.33 25.02 -7.08
C GLN A 97 11.10 25.67 -8.46
N PRO A 98 10.21 25.08 -9.30
CA PRO A 98 9.72 25.76 -10.48
C PRO A 98 8.92 27.02 -10.09
N PRO A 99 8.58 27.90 -11.06
CA PRO A 99 7.74 29.07 -10.80
C PRO A 99 6.47 28.69 -10.02
N PRO A 100 5.99 29.53 -9.07
CA PRO A 100 4.96 29.15 -8.12
C PRO A 100 3.65 28.72 -8.80
N GLU A 101 3.27 29.38 -9.91
CA GLU A 101 2.10 29.02 -10.71
C GLU A 101 2.25 27.62 -11.34
N ALA A 102 3.44 27.28 -11.83
CA ALA A 102 3.73 25.96 -12.40
C ALA A 102 3.83 24.88 -11.32
N ALA A 103 4.38 25.20 -10.16
CA ALA A 103 4.47 24.30 -9.02
C ALA A 103 3.07 23.86 -8.53
N GLU A 104 2.13 24.81 -8.44
CA GLU A 104 0.74 24.54 -8.02
C GLU A 104 0.02 23.63 -9.02
N ILE A 105 0.12 23.91 -10.33
CA ILE A 105 -0.45 23.06 -11.39
C ILE A 105 0.13 21.64 -11.29
N LEU A 106 1.44 21.54 -11.07
CA LEU A 106 2.13 20.26 -11.01
C LEU A 106 1.75 19.44 -9.76
N GLU A 107 1.56 20.09 -8.62
CA GLU A 107 1.08 19.46 -7.40
C GLU A 107 -0.38 19.01 -7.52
N GLU A 108 -1.27 19.88 -8.03
CA GLU A 108 -2.69 19.56 -8.19
C GLU A 108 -2.90 18.40 -9.18
N THR A 109 -2.20 18.43 -10.31
CA THR A 109 -2.26 17.35 -11.31
C THR A 109 -1.65 16.05 -10.79
N ALA A 110 -0.59 16.11 -9.99
CA ALA A 110 -0.01 14.95 -9.32
C ALA A 110 -0.98 14.32 -8.31
N GLY A 111 -1.66 15.13 -7.50
CA GLY A 111 -2.69 14.67 -6.57
C GLY A 111 -3.84 13.95 -7.28
N ARG A 112 -4.45 14.61 -8.28
CA ARG A 112 -5.54 14.05 -9.08
C ARG A 112 -5.17 12.75 -9.79
N SER A 113 -3.95 12.67 -10.34
CA SER A 113 -3.47 11.48 -11.05
C SER A 113 -3.19 10.32 -10.09
N ALA A 114 -2.61 10.62 -8.92
CA ALA A 114 -2.40 9.62 -7.86
C ALA A 114 -3.72 9.04 -7.36
N GLU A 115 -4.73 9.88 -7.10
CA GLU A 115 -6.09 9.45 -6.75
C GLU A 115 -6.73 8.61 -7.85
N THR A 116 -6.50 8.98 -9.12
CA THR A 116 -7.06 8.26 -10.26
C THR A 116 -6.57 6.82 -10.35
N VAL A 117 -5.33 6.57 -9.94
CA VAL A 117 -4.65 5.28 -10.06
C VAL A 117 -4.52 4.53 -8.71
N SER A 118 -4.94 5.17 -7.61
CA SER A 118 -4.87 4.62 -6.26
C SER A 118 -5.57 3.26 -6.12
N HIS A 119 -4.97 2.41 -5.28
CA HIS A 119 -5.54 1.11 -4.89
C HIS A 119 -6.81 1.26 -4.03
N GLU A 120 -7.04 2.44 -3.43
CA GLU A 120 -8.25 2.76 -2.66
C GLU A 120 -9.53 2.64 -3.51
N LYS A 121 -9.42 2.81 -4.84
CA LYS A 121 -10.54 2.59 -5.77
C LYS A 121 -11.09 1.16 -5.74
N VAL A 122 -10.30 0.19 -5.31
CA VAL A 122 -10.76 -1.18 -5.10
C VAL A 122 -11.80 -1.24 -3.98
N GLN A 123 -11.60 -0.49 -2.89
CA GLN A 123 -12.56 -0.38 -1.79
C GLN A 123 -13.83 0.34 -2.24
N ALA A 124 -13.68 1.38 -3.08
CA ALA A 124 -14.79 2.10 -3.71
C ALA A 124 -15.51 1.30 -4.82
N LYS A 125 -15.05 0.09 -5.14
CA LYS A 125 -15.58 -0.80 -6.20
C LYS A 125 -15.59 -0.15 -7.59
N GLN A 126 -14.65 0.75 -7.86
CA GLN A 126 -14.50 1.41 -9.15
C GLN A 126 -13.47 0.66 -10.01
N PRO A 127 -13.85 0.17 -11.21
CA PRO A 127 -12.90 -0.44 -12.13
C PRO A 127 -11.96 0.61 -12.73
N LEU A 128 -10.71 0.22 -12.94
CA LEU A 128 -9.70 1.03 -13.62
C LEU A 128 -9.72 0.71 -15.11
N THR A 129 -9.69 1.76 -15.94
CA THR A 129 -9.73 1.62 -17.40
C THR A 129 -8.44 2.13 -18.01
N MET A 130 -7.97 1.51 -19.09
CA MET A 130 -6.77 1.98 -19.81
C MET A 130 -6.85 3.47 -20.19
N LYS A 131 -8.02 3.93 -20.64
CA LYS A 131 -8.26 5.34 -21.00
C LYS A 131 -8.05 6.30 -19.83
N SER A 132 -8.51 5.94 -18.63
CA SER A 132 -8.36 6.82 -17.46
C SER A 132 -6.91 6.92 -17.01
N VAL A 133 -6.16 5.81 -17.06
CA VAL A 133 -4.74 5.79 -16.71
C VAL A 133 -3.91 6.56 -17.73
N ARG A 134 -4.14 6.34 -19.03
CA ARG A 134 -3.47 7.11 -20.10
C ARG A 134 -3.75 8.61 -19.98
N SER A 135 -5.00 9.00 -19.76
CA SER A 135 -5.33 10.41 -19.56
C SER A 135 -4.63 11.01 -18.34
N ALA A 136 -4.53 10.27 -17.23
CA ALA A 136 -3.79 10.72 -16.05
C ALA A 136 -2.29 10.89 -16.35
N PHE A 137 -1.68 9.93 -17.06
CA PHE A 137 -0.28 10.00 -17.47
C PHE A 137 0.00 11.21 -18.39
N GLU A 138 -0.84 11.44 -19.41
CA GLU A 138 -0.72 12.59 -20.31
C GLU A 138 -0.90 13.94 -19.59
N ASN A 139 -1.80 14.00 -18.60
CA ASN A 139 -1.97 15.20 -17.78
C ASN A 139 -0.70 15.50 -16.98
N LEU A 140 -0.04 14.48 -16.43
CA LEU A 140 1.26 14.65 -15.76
C LEU A 140 2.35 15.09 -16.74
N ARG A 141 2.40 14.49 -17.93
CA ARG A 141 3.33 14.91 -18.99
C ARG A 141 3.13 16.39 -19.34
N GLY A 142 1.88 16.82 -19.52
CA GLY A 142 1.53 18.23 -19.75
C GLY A 142 1.97 19.14 -18.62
N ALA A 143 1.76 18.75 -17.35
CA ALA A 143 2.18 19.53 -16.19
C ALA A 143 3.71 19.67 -16.10
N VAL A 144 4.46 18.59 -16.37
CA VAL A 144 5.93 18.63 -16.43
C VAL A 144 6.40 19.55 -17.57
N MET A 145 5.74 19.52 -18.74
CA MET A 145 6.09 20.39 -19.87
C MET A 145 5.80 21.88 -19.60
N ILE A 146 4.83 22.20 -18.75
CA ILE A 146 4.56 23.58 -18.31
C ILE A 146 5.68 24.06 -17.37
N ALA A 147 6.10 23.21 -16.42
CA ALA A 147 7.15 23.56 -15.46
C ALA A 147 8.56 23.56 -16.08
N TYR A 148 8.83 22.62 -16.98
CA TYR A 148 10.13 22.40 -17.64
C TYR A 148 9.93 22.18 -19.15
N PRO A 149 9.73 23.26 -19.93
CA PRO A 149 9.52 23.16 -21.37
C PRO A 149 10.68 22.45 -22.07
N ALA A 150 10.35 21.45 -22.90
CA ALA A 150 11.35 20.62 -23.60
C ALA A 150 12.43 20.00 -22.68
N PHE A 151 12.07 19.74 -21.41
CA PHE A 151 13.00 19.24 -20.37
C PHE A 151 14.19 20.15 -20.10
N HIS A 152 14.09 21.44 -20.43
CA HIS A 152 15.10 22.43 -20.04
C HIS A 152 15.18 22.48 -18.51
N ASP A 153 16.38 22.53 -17.94
CA ASP A 153 16.66 22.45 -16.49
C ASP A 153 16.23 21.16 -15.77
N LEU A 154 15.73 20.15 -16.50
CA LEU A 154 15.43 18.82 -15.95
C LEU A 154 16.53 17.82 -16.35
N PRO A 155 17.36 17.35 -15.39
CA PRO A 155 18.47 16.45 -15.70
C PRO A 155 18.02 15.09 -16.24
N GLU A 156 18.89 14.45 -17.02
CA GLU A 156 18.66 13.12 -17.61
C GLU A 156 18.46 12.01 -16.56
N TRP A 157 19.02 12.19 -15.36
CA TRP A 157 18.89 11.25 -14.25
C TRP A 157 17.67 11.51 -13.36
N ASP A 158 16.82 12.49 -13.68
CA ASP A 158 15.60 12.74 -12.92
C ASP A 158 14.50 11.71 -13.29
N PRO A 159 13.87 11.02 -12.32
CA PRO A 159 12.85 10.03 -12.57
C PRO A 159 11.67 10.54 -13.40
N ALA A 160 11.29 11.82 -13.25
CA ALA A 160 10.20 12.37 -14.04
C ALA A 160 10.56 12.40 -15.53
N ARG A 161 11.80 12.80 -15.86
CA ARG A 161 12.30 12.80 -17.23
C ARG A 161 12.44 11.39 -17.79
N ILE A 162 13.07 10.49 -17.03
CA ILE A 162 13.33 9.14 -17.52
C ILE A 162 12.01 8.40 -17.80
N LEU A 163 11.01 8.51 -16.91
CA LEU A 163 9.71 7.86 -17.11
C LEU A 163 8.96 8.38 -18.34
N LEU A 164 9.09 9.68 -18.65
CA LEU A 164 8.49 10.28 -19.84
C LEU A 164 9.21 9.85 -21.12
N GLU A 165 10.55 9.85 -21.12
CA GLU A 165 11.34 9.38 -22.27
C GLU A 165 11.19 7.87 -22.50
N GLU A 166 11.07 7.07 -21.44
CA GLU A 166 10.81 5.62 -21.52
C GLU A 166 9.49 5.31 -22.22
N GLU A 167 8.44 6.08 -21.89
CA GLU A 167 7.11 5.91 -22.48
C GLU A 167 7.12 6.28 -23.96
N GLU A 168 7.75 7.40 -24.33
CA GLU A 168 7.92 7.83 -25.72
C GLU A 168 8.74 6.84 -26.55
N GLN A 169 9.81 6.27 -25.98
CA GLN A 169 10.69 5.32 -26.66
C GLN A 169 10.20 3.87 -26.60
N GLN A 170 9.14 3.58 -25.83
CA GLN A 170 8.66 2.23 -25.52
C GLN A 170 9.78 1.30 -25.04
N LYS A 171 10.68 1.83 -24.21
CA LYS A 171 11.79 1.09 -23.60
C LYS A 171 11.51 0.87 -22.12
N ASP A 172 11.86 -0.32 -21.63
CA ASP A 172 11.85 -0.62 -20.21
C ASP A 172 13.30 -0.64 -19.70
N THR A 173 13.71 0.45 -19.06
CA THR A 173 15.06 0.60 -18.46
C THR A 173 15.16 -0.03 -17.06
N GLY A 174 14.06 -0.60 -16.55
CA GLY A 174 14.05 -1.37 -15.30
C GLY A 174 14.03 -0.53 -14.03
N ILE A 175 13.72 0.76 -14.11
CA ILE A 175 13.62 1.67 -12.95
C ILE A 175 12.56 1.17 -11.96
N ILE A 176 11.45 0.68 -12.49
CA ILE A 176 10.36 0.13 -11.69
C ILE A 176 10.52 -1.40 -11.64
N ALA A 177 11.03 -1.91 -10.53
CA ALA A 177 11.29 -3.35 -10.35
C ALA A 177 10.03 -4.23 -10.45
N GLU A 178 8.84 -3.64 -10.26
CA GLU A 178 7.56 -4.34 -10.18
C GLU A 178 6.77 -4.40 -11.51
N THR A 179 7.41 -4.00 -12.62
CA THR A 179 6.82 -4.15 -13.95
C THR A 179 6.83 -5.61 -14.41
N PHE A 180 5.81 -5.97 -15.17
CA PHE A 180 5.66 -7.31 -15.74
C PHE A 180 5.99 -7.34 -17.23
N ASP A 181 6.73 -8.37 -17.65
CA ASP A 181 6.97 -8.68 -19.06
C ASP A 181 5.88 -9.62 -19.58
N LYS A 182 5.37 -9.36 -20.78
CA LYS A 182 4.33 -10.15 -21.47
C LYS A 182 4.68 -11.64 -21.52
N ASN A 183 5.96 -11.97 -21.77
CA ASN A 183 6.39 -13.35 -21.97
C ASN A 183 6.64 -14.11 -20.66
N LYS A 184 7.06 -13.40 -19.61
CA LYS A 184 7.47 -13.98 -18.33
C LYS A 184 6.37 -13.98 -17.27
N THR A 185 5.21 -13.44 -17.58
CA THR A 185 4.10 -13.31 -16.64
C THR A 185 3.08 -14.43 -16.83
N SER A 186 2.41 -14.81 -15.75
CA SER A 186 1.32 -15.79 -15.71
C SER A 186 0.14 -15.22 -14.93
N LEU A 187 -1.08 -15.57 -15.37
CA LEU A 187 -2.32 -15.18 -14.72
C LEU A 187 -2.93 -16.39 -14.00
N TRP A 188 -3.18 -16.25 -12.70
CA TRP A 188 -3.68 -17.31 -11.85
C TRP A 188 -5.07 -17.01 -11.32
N TRP A 189 -5.94 -18.01 -11.34
CA TRP A 189 -7.26 -17.94 -10.74
C TRP A 189 -7.60 -19.26 -10.03
N ALA A 190 -8.13 -19.16 -8.81
CA ALA A 190 -8.51 -20.32 -7.99
C ALA A 190 -7.42 -21.40 -7.86
N GLY A 191 -6.13 -20.99 -7.83
CA GLY A 191 -4.99 -21.90 -7.72
C GLY A 191 -4.63 -22.65 -9.01
N LYS A 192 -5.19 -22.24 -10.16
CA LYS A 192 -4.84 -22.75 -11.49
C LYS A 192 -4.29 -21.64 -12.36
N GLU A 193 -3.27 -21.96 -13.15
CA GLU A 193 -2.76 -21.08 -14.19
C GLU A 193 -3.75 -21.04 -15.36
N LEU A 194 -4.08 -19.83 -15.81
CA LEU A 194 -4.95 -19.61 -16.95
C LEU A 194 -4.13 -19.73 -18.24
N GLN A 195 -4.58 -20.60 -19.14
CA GLN A 195 -3.87 -20.89 -20.39
C GLN A 195 -4.26 -19.89 -21.48
N ASN A 196 -3.27 -19.32 -22.17
CA ASN A 196 -3.47 -18.23 -23.12
C ASN A 196 -4.39 -18.57 -24.30
N ASP A 197 -4.40 -19.85 -24.70
CA ASP A 197 -5.20 -20.35 -25.84
C ASP A 197 -6.70 -20.43 -25.55
N LYS A 198 -7.10 -20.35 -24.28
CA LYS A 198 -8.48 -20.54 -23.84
C LYS A 198 -9.19 -19.21 -23.62
N GLU A 199 -10.51 -19.24 -23.70
CA GLU A 199 -11.36 -18.12 -23.31
C GLU A 199 -11.63 -18.12 -21.81
N LEU A 200 -11.90 -16.93 -21.27
CA LEU A 200 -12.25 -16.75 -19.86
C LEU A 200 -13.48 -17.59 -19.46
N CYS A 201 -14.44 -17.74 -20.37
CA CYS A 201 -15.66 -18.54 -20.16
C CYS A 201 -15.39 -20.03 -19.90
N HIS A 202 -14.24 -20.57 -20.34
CA HIS A 202 -13.86 -21.96 -20.06
C HIS A 202 -13.63 -22.20 -18.56
N TYR A 203 -13.21 -21.16 -17.83
CA TYR A 203 -12.87 -21.24 -16.42
C TYR A 203 -14.02 -20.79 -15.52
N ILE A 204 -14.64 -19.66 -15.84
CA ILE A 204 -15.67 -19.02 -15.00
C ILE A 204 -17.09 -19.43 -15.42
N GLY A 205 -17.26 -19.96 -16.64
CA GLY A 205 -18.55 -20.19 -17.27
C GLY A 205 -19.04 -18.97 -18.06
N ARG A 206 -20.31 -19.01 -18.49
CA ARG A 206 -20.94 -17.96 -19.31
C ARG A 206 -21.59 -16.84 -18.50
N ASN A 207 -21.41 -16.83 -17.18
CA ASN A 207 -22.04 -15.84 -16.32
C ASN A 207 -21.26 -14.53 -16.35
N GLU A 208 -21.89 -13.48 -16.87
CA GLU A 208 -21.33 -12.14 -16.89
C GLU A 208 -21.65 -11.32 -15.63
N LYS A 209 -22.15 -11.91 -14.55
CA LYS A 209 -22.36 -11.21 -13.26
C LYS A 209 -21.44 -11.79 -12.19
N THR A 210 -20.18 -12.02 -12.56
CA THR A 210 -19.21 -12.70 -11.70
C THR A 210 -18.05 -11.79 -11.37
N LYS A 211 -17.67 -11.76 -10.09
CA LYS A 211 -16.43 -11.16 -9.62
C LYS A 211 -15.41 -12.26 -9.36
N ILE A 212 -14.21 -12.13 -9.89
CA ILE A 212 -13.10 -13.06 -9.64
C ILE A 212 -11.90 -12.33 -9.06
N ILE A 213 -11.06 -13.05 -8.32
CA ILE A 213 -9.77 -12.58 -7.84
C ILE A 213 -8.70 -13.31 -8.64
N ALA A 214 -7.97 -12.57 -9.46
CA ALA A 214 -6.88 -13.10 -10.27
C ALA A 214 -5.54 -12.57 -9.77
N ARG A 215 -4.50 -13.39 -9.84
CA ARG A 215 -3.15 -13.02 -9.45
C ARG A 215 -2.22 -12.97 -10.65
N LEU A 216 -1.46 -11.89 -10.72
CA LEU A 216 -0.49 -11.62 -11.77
C LEU A 216 0.91 -11.80 -11.18
N GLN A 217 1.68 -12.75 -11.71
CA GLN A 217 2.96 -13.15 -11.14
C GLN A 217 3.92 -13.66 -12.22
N SER A 218 5.23 -13.55 -11.97
CA SER A 218 6.26 -14.14 -12.82
C SER A 218 6.14 -15.67 -12.86
N LYS A 219 6.25 -16.26 -14.06
CA LYS A 219 6.23 -17.71 -14.31
C LYS A 219 7.27 -18.47 -13.48
N ALA A 220 8.41 -17.83 -13.19
CA ALA A 220 9.47 -18.42 -12.39
C ALA A 220 9.09 -18.62 -10.91
N SER A 221 8.11 -17.86 -10.42
CA SER A 221 7.73 -17.85 -9.00
C SER A 221 6.73 -18.95 -8.62
N GLY A 222 6.26 -19.75 -9.59
CA GLY A 222 5.34 -20.86 -9.35
C GLY A 222 3.92 -20.41 -8.93
N PRO A 223 3.11 -21.34 -8.39
CA PRO A 223 1.74 -21.06 -8.00
C PRO A 223 1.67 -20.04 -6.85
N PRO A 224 0.72 -19.09 -6.87
CA PRO A 224 0.59 -18.11 -5.82
C PRO A 224 0.17 -18.77 -4.50
N ILE A 225 0.76 -18.28 -3.40
CA ILE A 225 0.41 -18.70 -2.05
C ILE A 225 -1.04 -18.35 -1.78
N ARG A 226 -1.82 -19.33 -1.30
CA ARG A 226 -3.24 -19.10 -0.95
C ARG A 226 -3.35 -18.02 0.13
N GLU A 227 -4.33 -17.14 -0.04
CA GLU A 227 -4.62 -16.11 0.96
C GLU A 227 -5.02 -16.77 2.29
N PRO A 228 -4.58 -16.20 3.42
CA PRO A 228 -5.09 -16.60 4.72
C PRO A 228 -6.61 -16.44 4.70
N ARG A 229 -7.32 -17.38 5.31
CA ARG A 229 -8.81 -17.35 5.36
C ARG A 229 -9.36 -16.24 6.25
N LEU A 230 -8.49 -15.61 7.04
CA LEU A 230 -8.80 -14.58 8.02
C LEU A 230 -8.02 -13.33 7.67
N ASP A 231 -8.69 -12.17 7.69
CA ASP A 231 -8.03 -10.89 7.52
C ASP A 231 -7.02 -10.64 8.64
N ALA A 232 -5.94 -9.92 8.35
CA ALA A 232 -4.87 -9.65 9.32
C ALA A 232 -5.39 -8.99 10.61
N GLU A 233 -6.35 -8.06 10.48
CA GLU A 233 -6.98 -7.40 11.62
C GLU A 233 -7.80 -8.37 12.46
N THR A 234 -8.62 -9.21 11.82
CA THR A 234 -9.41 -10.23 12.53
C THR A 234 -8.52 -11.26 13.21
N HIS A 235 -7.41 -11.64 12.57
CA HIS A 235 -6.42 -12.55 13.14
C HIS A 235 -5.71 -11.92 14.35
N LYS A 236 -5.34 -10.64 14.27
CA LYS A 236 -4.77 -9.88 15.40
C LYS A 236 -5.77 -9.76 16.55
N ALA A 237 -7.03 -9.44 16.26
CA ALA A 237 -8.10 -9.38 17.24
C ALA A 237 -8.32 -10.75 17.91
N MET A 238 -8.33 -11.83 17.13
CA MET A 238 -8.43 -13.19 17.63
C MET A 238 -7.25 -13.54 18.55
N LEU A 239 -6.02 -13.26 18.13
CA LEU A 239 -4.82 -13.46 18.96
C LEU A 239 -4.88 -12.66 20.26
N SER A 240 -5.32 -11.41 20.21
CA SER A 240 -5.48 -10.56 21.40
C SER A 240 -6.54 -11.11 22.35
N TYR A 241 -7.64 -11.62 21.81
CA TYR A 241 -8.71 -12.25 22.58
C TYR A 241 -8.24 -13.55 23.24
N CYS A 242 -7.56 -14.42 22.47
CA CYS A 242 -6.98 -15.66 22.99
C CYS A 242 -5.93 -15.39 24.08
N TYR A 243 -5.09 -14.37 23.89
CA TYR A 243 -4.11 -13.97 24.89
C TYR A 243 -4.77 -13.45 26.17
N LYS A 244 -5.80 -12.60 26.03
CA LYS A 244 -6.58 -12.12 27.18
C LYS A 244 -7.26 -13.26 27.92
N LYS A 245 -7.89 -14.19 27.19
CA LYS A 245 -8.55 -15.36 27.79
C LYS A 245 -7.57 -16.26 28.53
N ARG A 246 -6.40 -16.54 27.95
CA ARG A 246 -5.35 -17.32 28.61
C ARG A 246 -4.81 -16.62 29.86
N ARG A 247 -4.72 -15.29 29.86
CA ARG A 247 -4.37 -14.52 31.06
C ARG A 247 -5.45 -14.57 32.13
N GLU A 248 -6.72 -14.41 31.77
CA GLU A 248 -7.85 -14.54 32.70
C GLU A 248 -7.88 -15.94 33.32
N GLU A 249 -7.66 -16.99 32.53
CA GLU A 249 -7.60 -18.38 33.01
C GLU A 249 -6.42 -18.61 33.94
N GLN A 250 -5.23 -18.10 33.60
CA GLN A 250 -4.06 -18.16 34.47
C GLN A 250 -4.27 -17.40 35.79
N GLU A 251 -4.89 -16.21 35.73
CA GLU A 251 -5.22 -15.43 36.93
C GLU A 251 -6.21 -16.19 37.81
N LEU A 252 -7.22 -16.85 37.24
CA LEU A 252 -8.14 -17.72 37.99
C LEU A 252 -7.47 -18.99 38.56
N GLU A 253 -6.45 -19.53 37.90
CA GLU A 253 -5.67 -20.65 38.41
C GLU A 253 -4.75 -20.23 39.57
N GLU A 254 -4.18 -19.02 39.49
CA GLU A 254 -3.33 -18.43 40.53
C GLU A 254 -4.15 -17.85 41.70
N ASP A 255 -5.44 -17.56 41.49
CA ASP A 255 -6.38 -17.10 42.51
C ASP A 255 -6.79 -18.26 43.44
N GLU A 256 -5.86 -18.67 44.30
CA GLU A 256 -6.12 -19.50 45.49
C GLU A 256 -6.86 -18.65 46.55
N ASP A 257 -8.06 -18.13 46.20
CA ASP A 257 -8.84 -17.25 47.09
C ASP A 257 -9.41 -18.03 48.29
N ASP A 258 -8.54 -18.23 49.28
CA ASP A 258 -8.85 -18.77 50.59
C ASP A 258 -9.65 -17.78 51.47
N SER A 259 -10.09 -16.62 50.94
CA SER A 259 -10.92 -15.66 51.70
C SER A 259 -12.23 -16.27 52.22
N TYR A 260 -12.71 -17.34 51.57
CA TYR A 260 -13.81 -18.16 52.08
C TYR A 260 -13.47 -18.83 53.42
N LEU A 261 -12.24 -19.26 53.67
CA LEU A 261 -11.86 -20.01 54.89
C LEU A 261 -12.03 -19.16 56.16
N ASP A 262 -11.82 -17.85 56.07
CA ASP A 262 -11.98 -16.90 57.17
C ASP A 262 -13.38 -16.27 57.24
N SER A 263 -14.30 -16.67 56.34
CA SER A 263 -15.64 -16.11 56.29
C SER A 263 -16.50 -16.55 57.50
N GLU A 264 -17.34 -15.64 58.01
CA GLU A 264 -18.20 -15.92 59.17
C GLU A 264 -19.15 -17.11 58.97
N TRP A 265 -19.51 -17.39 57.71
CA TRP A 265 -20.40 -18.49 57.37
C TRP A 265 -19.69 -19.85 57.35
N ALA A 266 -18.39 -19.89 57.07
CA ALA A 266 -17.57 -21.08 57.13
C ALA A 266 -17.16 -21.45 58.57
N ASN A 267 -17.47 -20.60 59.57
CA ASN A 267 -17.13 -20.84 60.97
C ASN A 267 -17.95 -22.02 61.56
N PRO A 268 -17.34 -23.19 61.84
CA PRO A 268 -18.05 -24.35 62.38
C PRO A 268 -18.57 -24.12 63.80
N ARG A 269 -18.14 -23.04 64.46
CA ARG A 269 -18.61 -22.61 65.79
C ARG A 269 -19.55 -21.42 65.72
N GLY A 270 -19.95 -20.95 64.53
CA GLY A 270 -20.84 -19.79 64.37
C GLY A 270 -22.15 -19.91 65.15
N LEU A 271 -22.85 -21.05 65.00
CA LEU A 271 -24.08 -21.32 65.75
C LEU A 271 -23.83 -21.44 67.26
N LYS A 272 -22.70 -22.05 67.65
CA LYS A 272 -22.30 -22.16 69.06
C LYS A 272 -22.05 -20.78 69.67
N ASN A 273 -21.35 -19.89 68.96
CA ASN A 273 -21.06 -18.53 69.41
C ASN A 273 -22.35 -17.70 69.52
N ALA A 274 -23.30 -17.89 68.59
CA ALA A 274 -24.61 -17.26 68.63
C ALA A 274 -25.48 -17.76 69.80
N LEU A 275 -25.49 -19.06 70.10
CA LEU A 275 -26.28 -19.64 71.19
C LEU A 275 -25.68 -19.42 72.57
N ILE A 276 -24.35 -19.50 72.70
CA ILE A 276 -23.65 -19.47 73.99
C ILE A 276 -23.28 -18.02 74.39
N GLY A 277 -23.70 -17.03 73.60
CA GLY A 277 -23.54 -15.62 73.96
C GLY A 277 -22.08 -15.21 74.08
N GLY A 278 -21.24 -15.67 73.14
CA GLY A 278 -19.82 -15.36 73.10
C GLY A 278 -19.59 -13.84 73.17
N GLY A 279 -19.21 -13.36 74.35
CA GLY A 279 -18.76 -11.98 74.58
C GLY A 279 -19.83 -10.91 74.78
N ARG A 280 -21.13 -11.24 74.93
CA ARG A 280 -22.14 -10.23 75.34
C ARG A 280 -22.28 -10.23 76.86
N GLU A 281 -21.80 -9.16 77.51
CA GLU A 281 -21.98 -8.92 78.94
C GLU A 281 -23.46 -9.02 79.33
N ILE A 282 -23.81 -10.03 80.13
CA ILE A 282 -25.16 -10.22 80.66
C ILE A 282 -25.40 -9.15 81.73
N ARG A 283 -26.07 -8.05 81.35
CA ARG A 283 -26.46 -6.98 82.28
C ARG A 283 -27.76 -7.36 82.99
N TRP A 284 -27.66 -7.79 84.24
CA TRP A 284 -28.82 -7.86 85.14
C TRP A 284 -29.21 -6.44 85.53
N LYS A 285 -30.42 -5.99 85.15
CA LYS A 285 -31.02 -4.79 85.73
C LYS A 285 -31.90 -5.21 86.92
N PRO A 286 -31.94 -4.41 88.00
CA PRO A 286 -32.79 -4.66 89.18
C PRO A 286 -34.27 -4.59 88.85
#